data_AF-A0A951C2A8-F1
#
_entry.id   AF-A0A951C2A8-F1
#
_cell.length_a   1.000
_cell.length_b   1.000
_cell.length_c   1.000
_cell.angle_alpha   90.00
_cell.angle_beta   90.00
_cell.angle_gamma   90.00
#
_symmetry.space_group_name_H-M   'P 1'
#
loop_
_entity.id
_entity.type
_entity.pdbx_description
1 polymer ?
#
loop_
_entity_poly.entity_id
_entity_poly.type
_entity_poly.pdbx_seq_one_letter_code
_entity_poly.pdbx_strand_id
1 'polypeptide(L)'
;MRLSQVDLPRVRTAAKQRNLERCLAGSANCDPLGLSNSDQKAVKAAAQRRNLESCLNETSSCSPLDLSPADLKTVEAARHKRNLANCLGGLSNCDPLLLSEQEATEVADAMHRRNVDSCIAG
;
A
#
# COMPACT_ATOMS: atom_id res chain seq x y z
N MET A 1 42.90 -8.47 11.60
CA MET A 1 42.41 -7.36 12.46
C MET A 1 41.85 -7.98 13.74
N ARG A 2 42.49 -7.76 14.91
CA ARG A 2 42.03 -8.34 16.20
C ARG A 2 41.28 -7.25 16.96
N LEU A 3 39.97 -7.41 17.13
CA LEU A 3 39.16 -6.49 17.92
C LEU A 3 39.65 -6.49 19.37
N SER A 4 39.89 -5.31 19.94
CA SER A 4 40.22 -5.18 21.36
C SER A 4 38.95 -5.32 22.21
N GLN A 5 39.08 -5.62 23.51
CA GLN A 5 37.91 -5.69 24.39
C GLN A 5 37.15 -4.36 24.48
N VAL A 6 37.83 -3.23 24.24
CA VAL A 6 37.24 -1.88 24.23
C VAL A 6 36.38 -1.65 22.97
N ASP A 7 36.65 -2.36 21.88
CA ASP A 7 35.90 -2.22 20.62
C ASP A 7 34.60 -3.03 20.60
N LEU A 8 34.49 -4.06 21.45
CA LEU A 8 33.34 -4.98 21.46
C LEU A 8 31.99 -4.27 21.72
N PRO A 9 31.85 -3.36 22.70
CA PRO A 9 30.59 -2.64 22.92
C PRO A 9 30.20 -1.78 21.71
N ARG A 10 31.18 -1.11 21.08
CA ARG A 10 30.94 -0.24 19.90
C ARG A 10 30.43 -1.06 18.71
N VAL A 11 31.07 -2.20 18.45
CA VAL A 11 30.65 -3.11 17.37
C VAL A 11 29.22 -3.63 17.61
N ARG A 12 28.90 -4.01 18.85
CA ARG A 12 27.55 -4.49 19.21
C ARG A 12 26.48 -3.42 19.02
N THR A 13 26.74 -2.19 19.45
CA THR A 13 25.81 -1.06 19.24
C THR A 13 25.59 -0.80 17.76
N ALA A 14 26.67 -0.76 16.96
CA ALA A 14 26.55 -0.56 15.53
C ALA A 14 25.80 -1.71 14.83
N ALA A 15 25.97 -2.95 15.29
CA ALA A 15 25.22 -4.09 14.77
C ALA A 15 23.73 -4.00 15.08
N LYS A 16 23.36 -3.63 16.32
CA LYS A 16 21.96 -3.41 16.72
C LYS A 16 21.31 -2.29 15.90
N GLN A 17 22.01 -1.18 15.70
CA GLN A 17 21.53 -0.06 14.90
C GLN A 17 21.24 -0.48 13.45
N ARG A 18 22.17 -1.17 12.80
CA ARG A 18 21.96 -1.70 11.44
C ARG A 18 20.82 -2.70 11.37
N ASN A 19 20.66 -3.53 12.40
CA ASN A 19 19.53 -4.45 12.46
C ASN A 19 18.20 -3.71 12.53
N LEU A 20 18.09 -2.71 13.41
CA LEU A 20 16.91 -1.85 13.50
C LEU A 20 16.59 -1.17 12.16
N GLU A 21 17.58 -0.60 11.49
CA GLU A 21 17.41 0.03 10.17
C GLU A 21 16.87 -0.95 9.12
N ARG A 22 17.42 -2.16 9.07
CA ARG A 22 16.93 -3.23 8.18
C ARG A 22 15.49 -3.61 8.47
N CYS A 23 15.13 -3.76 9.74
CA CYS A 23 13.77 -4.09 10.16
C CYS A 23 12.79 -2.96 9.85
N LEU A 24 13.19 -1.71 10.10
CA LEU A 24 12.39 -0.52 9.74
C LEU A 24 12.19 -0.42 8.22
N ALA A 25 13.15 -0.86 7.42
CA ALA A 25 13.03 -0.94 5.96
C ALA A 25 12.23 -2.16 5.46
N GLY A 26 11.87 -3.11 6.33
CA GLY A 26 11.22 -4.35 5.92
C GLY A 26 12.13 -5.32 5.18
N SER A 27 13.44 -5.24 5.40
CA SER A 27 14.42 -6.13 4.75
C SER A 27 14.26 -7.58 5.24
N ALA A 28 14.40 -8.54 4.32
CA ALA A 28 14.49 -9.96 4.65
C ALA A 28 15.70 -10.31 5.55
N ASN A 29 16.72 -9.43 5.61
CA ASN A 29 17.89 -9.58 6.47
C ASN A 29 17.72 -8.96 7.87
N CYS A 30 16.49 -8.61 8.25
CA CYS A 30 16.13 -8.19 9.61
C CYS A 30 16.16 -9.41 10.56
N ASP A 31 16.80 -9.25 11.71
CA ASP A 31 16.67 -10.17 12.85
C ASP A 31 15.69 -9.58 13.87
N PRO A 32 14.41 -10.01 13.89
CA PRO A 32 13.42 -9.45 14.81
C PRO A 32 13.70 -9.80 16.29
N LEU A 33 14.45 -10.87 16.56
CA LEU A 33 14.78 -11.29 17.93
C LEU A 33 15.84 -10.38 18.56
N GLY A 34 16.62 -9.68 17.74
CA GLY A 34 17.63 -8.71 18.19
C GLY A 34 17.07 -7.33 18.58
N LEU A 35 15.75 -7.11 18.49
CA LEU A 35 15.11 -5.82 18.73
C LEU A 35 14.62 -5.65 20.18
N SER A 36 14.71 -4.43 20.70
CA SER A 36 14.03 -4.06 21.95
C SER A 36 12.51 -3.98 21.76
N ASN A 37 11.74 -3.98 22.85
CA ASN A 37 10.29 -3.86 22.77
C ASN A 37 9.83 -2.54 22.12
N SER A 38 10.55 -1.44 22.35
CA SER A 38 10.25 -0.16 21.68
C SER A 38 10.55 -0.22 20.19
N ASP A 39 11.66 -0.87 19.81
CA ASP A 39 12.04 -1.05 18.42
C ASP A 39 11.03 -1.92 17.66
N GLN A 40 10.55 -3.01 18.27
CA GLN A 40 9.53 -3.86 17.68
C GLN A 40 8.22 -3.09 17.41
N LYS A 41 7.82 -2.19 18.33
CA LYS A 41 6.65 -1.32 18.10
C LYS A 41 6.88 -0.37 16.92
N ALA A 42 8.06 0.23 16.81
CA ALA A 42 8.41 1.11 15.69
C ALA A 42 8.43 0.35 14.35
N VAL A 43 9.01 -0.86 14.32
CA VAL A 43 9.04 -1.73 13.15
C VAL A 43 7.63 -2.15 12.73
N LYS A 44 6.77 -2.51 13.68
CA LYS A 44 5.36 -2.84 13.39
C LYS A 44 4.63 -1.65 12.77
N ALA A 45 4.78 -0.45 13.33
CA ALA A 45 4.18 0.76 12.76
C ALA A 45 4.73 1.06 11.35
N ALA A 46 6.02 0.87 11.12
CA ALA A 46 6.62 1.01 9.79
C ALA A 46 6.07 -0.01 8.79
N ALA A 47 5.88 -1.27 9.21
CA ALA A 47 5.28 -2.31 8.39
C ALA A 47 3.82 -2.01 8.02
N GLN A 48 3.02 -1.53 8.98
CA GLN A 48 1.63 -1.12 8.74
C GLN A 48 1.55 0.03 7.72
N ARG A 49 2.43 1.05 7.82
CA ARG A 49 2.50 2.14 6.84
C ARG A 49 2.84 1.64 5.44
N ARG A 50 3.84 0.78 5.29
CA ARG A 50 4.19 0.18 4.00
C ARG A 50 3.07 -0.67 3.40
N ASN A 51 2.33 -1.40 4.26
CA ASN A 51 1.20 -2.20 3.80
C ASN A 51 0.06 -1.31 3.30
N LEU A 52 -0.28 -0.25 4.03
CA LEU A 52 -1.24 0.76 3.58
C LEU A 52 -0.82 1.37 2.23
N GLU A 53 0.44 1.80 2.10
CA GLU A 53 0.97 2.34 0.84
C GLU A 53 0.89 1.31 -0.30
N SER A 54 1.22 0.05 -0.05
CA SER A 54 1.10 -1.04 -1.03
C SER A 54 -0.35 -1.21 -1.50
N CYS A 55 -1.30 -1.22 -0.56
CA CYS A 55 -2.72 -1.37 -0.85
C CYS A 55 -3.31 -0.16 -1.58
N LEU A 56 -2.91 1.06 -1.20
CA LEU A 56 -3.31 2.28 -1.92
C LEU A 56 -2.78 2.29 -3.36
N ASN A 57 -1.63 1.68 -3.61
CA ASN A 57 -1.01 1.57 -4.94
C ASN A 57 -1.37 0.28 -5.70
N GLU A 58 -2.25 -0.57 -5.15
CA GLU A 58 -2.68 -1.84 -5.76
C GLU A 58 -1.52 -2.79 -6.12
N THR A 59 -0.46 -2.76 -5.31
CA THR A 59 0.69 -3.65 -5.52
C THR A 59 0.41 -5.05 -4.98
N SER A 60 1.09 -6.06 -5.53
CA SER A 60 0.97 -7.45 -5.08
C SER A 60 1.45 -7.70 -3.64
N SER A 61 2.15 -6.73 -3.03
CA SER A 61 2.58 -6.78 -1.63
C SER A 61 1.52 -6.31 -0.64
N CYS A 62 0.35 -5.86 -1.12
CA CYS A 62 -0.78 -5.51 -0.27
C CYS A 62 -1.32 -6.76 0.46
N SER A 63 -1.40 -6.68 1.79
CA SER A 63 -2.08 -7.64 2.65
C SER A 63 -3.29 -6.97 3.31
N PRO A 64 -4.50 -7.05 2.73
CA PRO A 64 -5.68 -6.35 3.26
C PRO A 64 -6.03 -6.76 4.70
N LEU A 65 -5.75 -8.02 5.07
CA LEU A 65 -6.01 -8.55 6.42
C LEU A 65 -5.11 -7.94 7.50
N ASP A 66 -4.00 -7.32 7.11
CA ASP A 66 -3.05 -6.69 8.03
C ASP A 66 -3.29 -5.17 8.20
N LEU A 67 -4.33 -4.63 7.56
CA LEU A 67 -4.73 -3.24 7.70
C LEU A 67 -5.52 -3.02 8.99
N SER A 68 -5.40 -1.82 9.57
CA SER A 68 -6.37 -1.39 10.57
C SER A 68 -7.74 -1.17 9.92
N PRO A 69 -8.85 -1.22 10.68
CA PRO A 69 -10.18 -0.94 10.11
C PRO A 69 -10.28 0.45 9.44
N ALA A 70 -9.57 1.45 9.98
CA ALA A 70 -9.54 2.80 9.40
C ALA A 70 -8.75 2.84 8.07
N ASP A 71 -7.63 2.12 8.02
CA ASP A 71 -6.81 2.00 6.82
C ASP A 71 -7.53 1.22 5.72
N LEU A 72 -8.22 0.13 6.08
CA LEU A 72 -9.03 -0.65 5.15
C LEU A 72 -10.11 0.22 4.49
N LYS A 73 -10.86 1.01 5.28
CA LYS A 73 -11.85 1.95 4.76
C LYS A 73 -11.23 2.99 3.81
N THR A 74 -10.01 3.44 4.12
CA THR A 74 -9.27 4.39 3.27
C THR A 74 -8.89 3.76 1.94
N VAL A 75 -8.41 2.51 1.95
CA VAL A 75 -8.09 1.73 0.74
C VAL A 75 -9.34 1.44 -0.09
N GLU A 76 -10.44 1.03 0.53
CA GLU A 76 -11.72 0.77 -0.16
C GLU A 76 -12.25 2.02 -0.85
N ALA A 77 -12.21 3.18 -0.19
CA ALA A 77 -12.60 4.45 -0.79
C ALA A 77 -11.71 4.83 -1.99
N ALA A 78 -10.39 4.61 -1.87
CA ALA A 78 -9.46 4.86 -2.97
C ALA A 78 -9.71 3.93 -4.17
N ARG A 79 -9.96 2.65 -3.91
CA ARG A 79 -10.30 1.65 -4.94
C ARG A 79 -11.61 1.99 -5.63
N HIS A 80 -12.64 2.35 -4.87
CA HIS A 80 -13.94 2.78 -5.39
C HIS A 80 -13.81 3.99 -6.31
N LYS A 81 -13.08 5.02 -5.87
CA LYS A 81 -12.83 6.23 -6.68
C LYS A 81 -12.11 5.91 -7.99
N ARG A 82 -11.10 5.03 -7.96
CA ARG A 82 -10.41 4.59 -9.18
C ARG A 82 -11.33 3.79 -10.10
N ASN A 83 -12.15 2.90 -9.55
CA ASN A 83 -13.13 2.14 -10.32
C ASN A 83 -14.10 3.07 -11.06
N LEU A 84 -14.68 4.04 -10.36
CA LEU A 84 -15.55 5.06 -10.97
C LEU A 84 -14.83 5.79 -12.11
N ALA A 85 -13.59 6.25 -11.89
CA ALA A 85 -12.80 6.93 -12.92
C ALA A 85 -12.57 6.03 -14.15
N ASN A 86 -12.25 4.74 -13.95
CA ASN A 86 -12.08 3.78 -15.04
C ASN A 86 -13.40 3.58 -15.81
N CYS A 87 -14.53 3.46 -15.11
CA CYS A 87 -15.84 3.32 -15.72
C CYS A 87 -16.25 4.57 -16.52
N LEU A 88 -16.05 5.76 -15.97
CA LEU A 88 -16.26 7.02 -16.67
C LEU A 88 -15.35 7.14 -17.89
N GLY A 89 -14.13 6.61 -17.84
CA GLY A 89 -13.20 6.54 -18.97
C GLY A 89 -13.52 5.44 -19.99
N GLY A 90 -14.46 4.53 -19.71
CA GLY A 90 -14.77 3.38 -20.57
C GLY A 90 -13.65 2.34 -20.62
N LEU A 91 -12.82 2.26 -19.57
CA LEU A 91 -11.70 1.31 -19.50
C LEU A 91 -12.19 -0.11 -19.18
N SER A 92 -11.48 -1.11 -19.70
CA SER A 92 -11.84 -2.53 -19.55
C SER A 92 -11.73 -3.08 -18.12
N ASN A 93 -11.01 -2.38 -17.24
CA ASN A 93 -10.86 -2.72 -15.83
C ASN A 93 -11.90 -2.02 -14.93
N CYS A 94 -12.94 -1.42 -15.52
CA CYS A 94 -14.14 -1.02 -14.80
C CYS A 94 -14.89 -2.26 -14.29
N ASP A 95 -15.25 -2.26 -13.01
CA ASP A 95 -16.20 -3.20 -12.40
C ASP A 95 -17.51 -2.46 -12.09
N PRO A 96 -18.57 -2.64 -12.91
CA PRO A 96 -19.85 -1.95 -12.70
C PRO A 96 -20.55 -2.35 -11.40
N LEU A 97 -20.24 -3.52 -10.83
CA LEU A 97 -20.88 -3.99 -9.60
C LEU A 97 -20.44 -3.22 -8.36
N LEU A 98 -19.35 -2.46 -8.47
CA LEU A 98 -18.86 -1.62 -7.38
C LEU A 98 -19.47 -0.21 -7.41
N LEU A 99 -20.25 0.15 -8.43
CA LEU A 99 -20.84 1.49 -8.54
C LEU A 99 -22.12 1.60 -7.69
N SER A 100 -22.33 2.77 -7.09
CA SER A 100 -23.65 3.17 -6.63
C SER A 100 -24.60 3.40 -7.83
N GLU A 101 -25.90 3.42 -7.58
CA GLU A 101 -26.91 3.68 -8.61
C GLU A 101 -26.70 5.03 -9.32
N GLN A 102 -26.34 6.07 -8.56
CA GLN A 102 -26.05 7.39 -9.11
C GLN A 102 -24.82 7.37 -10.02
N GLU A 103 -23.74 6.70 -9.58
CA GLU A 103 -22.52 6.55 -10.37
C GLU A 103 -22.75 5.71 -11.63
N ALA A 104 -23.56 4.65 -11.56
CA ALA A 104 -23.93 3.85 -12.71
C ALA A 104 -24.68 4.68 -13.77
N THR A 105 -25.58 5.56 -13.32
CA THR A 105 -26.29 6.50 -14.20
C THR A 105 -25.31 7.47 -14.88
N GLU A 106 -24.38 8.06 -14.10
CA GLU A 106 -23.36 8.97 -14.63
C GLU A 106 -22.46 8.28 -15.69
N VAL A 107 -22.06 7.04 -15.40
CA VAL A 107 -21.27 6.21 -16.33
C VAL A 107 -22.06 5.89 -17.60
N ALA A 108 -23.33 5.53 -17.48
CA ALA A 108 -24.19 5.25 -18.63
C ALA A 108 -24.34 6.48 -19.54
N ASP A 109 -24.53 7.66 -18.96
CA ASP A 109 -24.59 8.92 -19.71
C ASP A 109 -23.26 9.22 -20.40
N ALA A 110 -22.13 9.00 -19.72
CA ALA A 110 -20.80 9.18 -20.29
C ALA A 110 -20.54 8.22 -21.46
N MET A 111 -20.96 6.95 -21.33
CA MET A 111 -20.89 5.97 -22.42
C MET A 111 -21.76 6.37 -23.60
N HIS A 112 -23.00 6.80 -23.35
CA HIS A 112 -23.91 7.25 -24.40
C HIS A 112 -23.32 8.41 -25.21
N ARG A 113 -22.77 9.43 -24.53
CA ARG A 113 -22.10 10.57 -25.18
C ARG A 113 -20.96 10.11 -26.09
N ARG A 114 -20.05 9.26 -25.59
CA ARG A 114 -18.92 8.74 -26.40
C ARG A 114 -19.38 7.96 -27.63
N ASN A 115 -20.44 7.17 -27.50
CA ASN A 115 -20.99 6.41 -28.62
C ASN A 115 -21.56 7.35 -29.69
N VAL A 116 -22.29 8.39 -29.28
CA VAL A 116 -22.79 9.43 -30.20
C VAL A 116 -21.63 10.15 -30.88
N ASP A 117 -20.62 10.57 -30.13
CA ASP A 117 -19.43 11.25 -30.68
C ASP A 117 -18.71 10.36 -31.70
N SER A 118 -18.57 9.06 -31.41
CA SER A 118 -17.94 8.09 -32.32
C SER A 118 -18.74 7.90 -33.60
N CYS A 119 -20.08 7.84 -33.52
CA CYS A 119 -20.95 7.77 -34.70
C CYS A 119 -20.85 9.02 -35.58
N ILE A 120 -20.67 10.20 -34.97
CA ILE A 120 -20.49 11.45 -35.70
C ILE A 120 -19.10 11.52 -36.35
N ALA A 121 -18.06 11.00 -35.67
CA ALA A 121 -16.70 11.02 -36.15
C ALA A 121 -16.42 10.08 -37.34
N GLY A 122 -17.14 8.95 -37.43
CA GLY A 122 -17.06 7.98 -38.54
C GLY A 122 -15.96 6.95 -38.38
#